data_AF-A0A349HPM1-F1
#
_entry.id   AF-A0A349HPM1-F1
#
_cell.length_a   1.000
_cell.length_b   1.000
_cell.length_c   1.000
_cell.angle_alpha   90.00
_cell.angle_beta   90.00
_cell.angle_gamma   90.00
#
_symmetry.space_group_name_H-M   'P 1'
#
loop_
_entity.id
_entity.type
_entity.pdbx_description
1 polymer ?
#
loop_
_entity_poly.entity_id
_entity_poly.type
_entity_poly.pdbx_seq_one_letter_code
_entity_poly.pdbx_strand_id
1 'polypeptide(L)'
;FGITLREIIYDIGGGIKDGRDFKFAQIGGASGPLIPKSMLDIPYSYEDFGKEGYSLGSGAVLVADDTNSVADFMVTVQEFFVHESCGKCTPCREGNRQLLKLAHKIADKKASVEDFLTVKRIAN
;
A
#
# COMPACT_ATOMS: atom_id res chain seq x y z
N PHE A 1 -1.84 18.78 -17.81
CA PHE A 1 -1.63 17.62 -18.69
C PHE A 1 -1.00 16.52 -17.86
N GLY A 2 -1.59 15.35 -17.80
CA GLY A 2 -1.06 14.19 -17.09
C GLY A 2 -1.94 12.98 -17.38
N ILE A 3 -1.32 11.84 -17.69
CA ILE A 3 -2.02 10.57 -17.83
C ILE A 3 -2.55 10.16 -16.45
N THR A 4 -3.79 9.68 -16.38
CA THR A 4 -4.41 9.20 -15.14
C THR A 4 -3.90 7.81 -14.78
N LEU A 5 -4.08 7.42 -13.51
CA LEU A 5 -3.79 6.04 -13.09
C LEU A 5 -4.65 5.02 -13.87
N ARG A 6 -5.88 5.38 -14.24
CA ARG A 6 -6.76 4.57 -15.08
C ARG A 6 -6.13 4.30 -16.45
N GLU A 7 -5.71 5.35 -17.15
CA GLU A 7 -5.11 5.21 -18.48
C GLU A 7 -3.82 4.38 -18.43
N ILE A 8 -3.00 4.54 -17.38
CA ILE A 8 -1.82 3.68 -17.16
C ILE A 8 -2.24 2.20 -17.03
N ILE A 9 -3.25 1.89 -16.23
CA ILE A 9 -3.64 0.50 -15.95
C ILE A 9 -4.33 -0.14 -17.16
N TYR A 10 -5.30 0.54 -17.76
CA TYR A 10 -6.18 -0.04 -18.77
C TYR A 10 -5.67 0.15 -20.20
N ASP A 11 -5.11 1.31 -20.54
CA ASP A 11 -4.70 1.60 -21.91
C ASP A 11 -3.25 1.14 -22.17
N ILE A 12 -2.36 1.34 -21.20
CA ILE A 12 -0.95 0.92 -21.30
C ILE A 12 -0.74 -0.49 -20.75
N GLY A 13 -1.27 -0.77 -19.56
CA GLY A 13 -1.10 -2.06 -18.87
C GLY A 13 -1.95 -3.20 -19.43
N GLY A 14 -2.89 -2.92 -20.34
CA GLY A 14 -3.80 -3.92 -20.91
C GLY A 14 -4.94 -4.34 -20.00
N GLY A 15 -5.16 -3.62 -18.90
CA GLY A 15 -6.23 -3.88 -17.93
C GLY A 15 -5.88 -4.96 -16.91
N ILE A 16 -6.88 -5.31 -16.11
CA ILE A 16 -6.74 -6.33 -15.07
C ILE A 16 -7.00 -7.70 -15.70
N LYS A 17 -6.17 -8.68 -15.35
CA LYS A 17 -6.27 -10.05 -15.82
C LYS A 17 -7.69 -10.59 -15.68
N ASP A 18 -8.15 -11.34 -16.68
CA ASP A 18 -9.49 -11.95 -16.74
C ASP A 18 -10.66 -10.94 -16.63
N GLY A 19 -10.39 -9.65 -16.88
CA GLY A 19 -11.41 -8.59 -16.82
C GLY A 19 -11.93 -8.31 -15.41
N ARG A 20 -11.15 -8.65 -14.37
CA ARG A 20 -11.56 -8.53 -12.98
C ARG A 20 -11.56 -7.08 -12.49
N ASP A 21 -12.22 -6.85 -11.35
CA ASP A 21 -12.42 -5.51 -10.82
C ASP A 21 -11.16 -4.99 -10.11
N PHE A 22 -10.88 -3.70 -10.31
CA PHE A 22 -9.84 -3.00 -9.56
C PHE A 22 -10.20 -2.94 -8.08
N LYS A 23 -9.26 -3.39 -7.22
CA LYS A 23 -9.38 -3.25 -5.77
C LYS A 23 -8.53 -2.11 -5.23
N PHE A 24 -7.22 -2.16 -5.47
CA PHE A 24 -6.27 -1.14 -5.07
C PHE A 24 -5.03 -1.18 -5.97
N ALA A 25 -4.25 -0.10 -5.95
CA ALA A 25 -2.89 -0.10 -6.48
C ALA A 25 -1.90 0.28 -5.37
N GLN A 26 -0.70 -0.29 -5.38
CA GLN A 26 0.43 0.26 -4.63
C GLN A 26 1.30 1.07 -5.59
N ILE A 27 1.51 2.35 -5.29
CA ILE A 27 2.33 3.23 -6.13
C ILE A 27 3.63 3.58 -5.43
N GLY A 28 4.73 3.75 -6.18
CA GLY A 28 6.01 4.20 -5.65
C GLY A 28 6.89 3.14 -4.99
N GLY A 29 6.48 1.88 -5.05
CA GLY A 29 7.21 0.71 -4.53
C GLY A 29 6.65 0.20 -3.20
N ALA A 30 7.35 -0.76 -2.58
CA ALA A 30 6.86 -1.44 -1.36
C ALA A 30 6.59 -0.49 -0.17
N SER A 31 7.28 0.65 -0.11
CA SER A 31 7.08 1.69 0.91
C SER A 31 6.00 2.70 0.56
N GLY A 32 5.39 2.55 -0.61
CA GLY A 32 4.42 3.47 -1.13
C GLY A 32 2.99 3.16 -0.70
N PRO A 33 2.08 4.14 -0.86
CA PRO A 33 0.72 4.05 -0.36
C PRO A 33 -0.14 3.08 -1.20
N LEU A 34 -1.23 2.62 -0.59
CA LEU A 34 -2.32 1.95 -1.30
C LEU A 34 -3.32 2.99 -1.78
N ILE A 35 -3.60 2.98 -3.08
CA ILE A 35 -4.48 3.89 -3.78
C ILE A 35 -5.84 3.22 -4.01
N PRO A 36 -6.93 3.79 -3.50
CA PRO A 36 -8.28 3.26 -3.69
C PRO A 36 -8.83 3.57 -5.09
N LYS A 37 -9.91 2.88 -5.46
CA LYS A 37 -10.60 3.06 -6.74
C LYS A 37 -11.03 4.50 -7.02
N SER A 38 -11.36 5.27 -5.98
CA SER A 38 -11.79 6.67 -6.09
C SER A 38 -10.72 7.61 -6.64
N MET A 39 -9.47 7.17 -6.71
CA MET A 39 -8.33 7.96 -7.18
C MET A 39 -7.83 7.57 -8.58
N LEU A 40 -8.49 6.62 -9.26
CA LEU A 40 -8.06 6.17 -10.59
C LEU A 40 -8.02 7.29 -11.64
N ASP A 41 -8.90 8.27 -11.50
CA ASP A 41 -9.06 9.36 -12.46
C ASP A 41 -8.23 10.60 -12.10
N ILE A 42 -7.42 10.53 -11.05
CA ILE A 42 -6.48 11.60 -10.70
C ILE A 42 -5.28 11.52 -11.65
N PRO A 43 -4.81 12.65 -12.21
CA PRO A 43 -3.60 12.67 -13.02
C PRO A 43 -2.41 12.09 -12.24
N TYR A 44 -1.67 11.18 -12.86
CA TYR A 44 -0.48 10.56 -12.28
C TYR A 44 0.70 11.54 -12.32
N SER A 45 0.69 12.48 -11.37
CA SER A 45 1.68 13.54 -11.23
C SER A 45 2.02 13.76 -9.74
N TYR A 46 3.23 14.25 -9.46
CA TYR A 46 3.63 14.59 -8.09
C TYR A 46 2.73 15.65 -7.46
N GLU A 47 2.26 16.61 -8.26
CA GLU A 47 1.42 17.70 -7.76
C GLU A 47 0.02 17.19 -7.37
N ASP A 48 -0.61 16.39 -8.22
CA ASP A 48 -1.99 15.97 -8.02
C ASP A 48 -2.11 14.89 -6.95
N PHE A 49 -1.18 13.92 -6.90
CA PHE A 49 -1.13 12.96 -5.78
C PHE A 49 -0.66 13.62 -4.48
N GLY A 50 0.21 14.64 -4.56
CA GLY A 50 0.68 15.40 -3.41
C GLY A 50 -0.45 16.17 -2.70
N LYS A 51 -1.44 16.70 -3.46
CA LYS A 51 -2.65 17.33 -2.90
C LYS A 51 -3.47 16.38 -2.02
N GLU A 52 -3.42 15.10 -2.32
CA GLU A 52 -4.09 14.01 -1.59
C GLU A 52 -3.21 13.39 -0.49
N GLY A 53 -1.99 13.91 -0.28
CA GLY A 53 -1.06 13.43 0.74
C GLY A 53 -0.24 12.20 0.33
N TYR A 54 -0.17 11.88 -0.97
CA TYR A 54 0.56 10.73 -1.49
C TYR A 54 1.83 11.14 -2.23
N SER A 55 2.81 10.23 -2.27
CA SER A 55 4.05 10.37 -3.03
C SER A 55 4.12 9.30 -4.12
N LEU A 56 4.57 9.68 -5.32
CA LEU A 56 4.75 8.75 -6.43
C LEU A 56 5.98 7.83 -6.27
N GLY A 57 6.89 8.14 -5.34
CA GLY A 57 8.09 7.34 -5.07
C GLY A 57 8.90 6.99 -6.33
N SER A 58 9.19 5.71 -6.50
CA SER A 58 9.94 5.16 -7.65
C SER A 58 9.20 5.16 -8.99
N GLY A 59 7.91 5.52 -9.02
CA GLY A 59 7.04 5.40 -10.20
C GLY A 59 6.54 3.98 -10.49
N ALA A 60 6.88 2.99 -9.64
CA ALA A 60 6.32 1.64 -9.74
C ALA A 60 4.81 1.66 -9.48
N VAL A 61 4.05 0.87 -10.24
CA VAL A 61 2.60 0.69 -10.05
C VAL A 61 2.30 -0.81 -10.00
N LEU A 62 1.92 -1.30 -8.83
CA LEU A 62 1.40 -2.65 -8.63
C LEU A 62 -0.12 -2.56 -8.54
N VAL A 63 -0.84 -3.38 -9.32
CA VAL A 63 -2.31 -3.40 -9.35
C VAL A 63 -2.80 -4.70 -8.75
N ALA A 64 -3.80 -4.61 -7.87
CA ALA A 64 -4.44 -5.76 -7.24
C ALA A 64 -5.94 -5.77 -7.56
N ASP A 65 -6.47 -6.96 -7.82
CA ASP A 65 -7.86 -7.17 -8.17
C ASP A 65 -8.71 -7.51 -6.93
N ASP A 66 -10.00 -7.75 -7.14
CA ASP A 66 -10.98 -8.03 -6.09
C ASP A 66 -10.80 -9.38 -5.37
N THR A 67 -9.89 -10.27 -5.83
CA THR A 67 -9.51 -11.47 -5.05
C THR A 67 -8.44 -11.17 -4.00
N ASN A 68 -7.74 -10.04 -4.09
CA ASN A 68 -6.66 -9.72 -3.16
C ASN A 68 -7.20 -9.03 -1.90
N SER A 69 -6.87 -9.61 -0.75
CA SER A 69 -7.12 -9.02 0.57
C SER A 69 -6.09 -7.94 0.87
N VAL A 70 -6.56 -6.74 1.23
CA VAL A 70 -5.69 -5.63 1.65
C VAL A 70 -4.93 -5.99 2.93
N ALA A 71 -5.58 -6.68 3.87
CA ALA A 71 -4.95 -7.06 5.13
C ALA A 71 -3.79 -8.05 4.91
N ASP A 72 -4.00 -9.07 4.06
CA ASP A 72 -2.96 -10.05 3.74
C ASP A 72 -1.83 -9.42 2.92
N PHE A 73 -2.15 -8.49 2.01
CA PHE A 73 -1.13 -7.72 1.30
C PHE A 73 -0.25 -6.91 2.25
N MET A 74 -0.86 -6.25 3.25
CA MET A 74 -0.11 -5.49 4.26
C MET A 74 0.78 -6.38 5.13
N VAL A 75 0.37 -7.63 5.41
CA VAL A 75 1.24 -8.62 6.07
C VAL A 75 2.48 -8.87 5.22
N THR A 76 2.32 -9.20 3.94
CA THR A 76 3.45 -9.44 3.02
C THR A 76 4.41 -8.24 2.94
N VAL A 77 3.87 -7.02 2.82
CA VAL A 77 4.69 -5.80 2.81
C VAL A 77 5.45 -5.63 4.13
N GLN A 78 4.80 -5.90 5.25
CA GLN A 78 5.42 -5.77 6.56
C GLN A 78 6.48 -6.85 6.83
N GLU A 79 6.28 -8.08 6.33
CA GLU A 79 7.28 -9.15 6.34
C GLU A 79 8.54 -8.74 5.56
N PHE A 80 8.35 -8.14 4.38
CA PHE A 80 9.46 -7.58 3.60
C PHE A 80 10.25 -6.54 4.41
N PHE A 81 9.60 -5.59 5.08
CA PHE A 81 10.31 -4.60 5.89
C PHE A 81 10.99 -5.17 7.14
N VAL A 82 10.45 -6.25 7.72
CA VAL A 82 11.13 -6.95 8.82
C VAL A 82 12.38 -7.67 8.29
N HIS A 83 12.29 -8.31 7.12
CA HIS A 83 13.39 -9.04 6.50
C HIS A 83 14.52 -8.10 6.02
N GLU A 84 14.17 -7.00 5.36
CA GLU A 84 15.10 -6.05 4.76
C GLU A 84 15.59 -4.95 5.71
N SER A 85 15.15 -4.97 6.98
CA SER A 85 15.63 -3.99 7.95
C SER A 85 17.13 -4.13 8.15
N CYS A 86 17.89 -3.04 7.95
CA CYS A 86 19.32 -3.01 8.26
C CYS A 86 19.63 -3.13 9.76
N GLY A 87 18.61 -3.07 10.62
CA GLY A 87 18.73 -3.32 12.07
C GLY A 87 19.37 -2.20 12.89
N LYS A 88 19.78 -1.08 12.27
CA LYS A 88 20.52 0.01 12.92
C LYS A 88 19.70 0.78 13.95
N CYS A 89 18.48 1.17 13.60
CA CYS A 89 17.62 2.01 14.44
C CYS A 89 16.57 1.14 15.15
N THR A 90 16.48 1.23 16.48
CA THR A 90 15.49 0.49 17.27
C THR A 90 14.04 0.69 16.79
N PRO A 91 13.58 1.92 16.45
CA PRO A 91 12.22 2.11 15.93
C PRO A 91 11.95 1.32 14.65
N CYS A 92 12.92 1.23 13.73
CA CYS A 92 12.79 0.43 12.51
C CYS A 92 12.89 -1.07 12.81
N ARG A 93 13.91 -1.52 13.56
CA ARG A 93 14.16 -2.95 13.79
C ARG A 93 13.06 -3.62 14.61
N GLU A 94 12.68 -3.00 15.73
CA GLU A 94 11.68 -3.57 16.62
C GLU A 94 10.27 -3.11 16.27
N GLY A 95 10.09 -1.87 15.79
CA GLY A 95 8.78 -1.36 15.39
C GLY A 95 8.16 -2.17 14.27
N ASN A 96 8.93 -2.49 13.20
CA ASN A 96 8.43 -3.34 12.12
C ASN A 96 7.99 -4.73 12.60
N ARG A 97 8.67 -5.32 13.59
CA ARG A 97 8.27 -6.61 14.19
C ARG A 97 6.97 -6.51 14.98
N GLN A 98 6.73 -5.40 15.67
CA GLN A 98 5.47 -5.16 16.37
C GLN A 98 4.34 -4.90 15.37
N LEU A 99 4.60 -4.11 14.33
CA LEU A 99 3.65 -3.86 13.25
C LEU A 99 3.26 -5.16 12.54
N LEU A 100 4.22 -6.07 12.29
CA LEU A 100 3.93 -7.38 11.69
C LEU A 100 2.95 -8.21 12.52
N LYS A 101 3.14 -8.25 13.85
CA LYS A 101 2.22 -8.95 14.76
C LYS A 101 0.81 -8.35 14.70
N LEU A 102 0.71 -7.03 14.64
CA LEU A 102 -0.57 -6.33 14.54
C LEU A 102 -1.21 -6.57 13.15
N ALA A 103 -0.43 -6.57 12.08
CA ALA A 103 -0.89 -6.88 10.73
C ALA A 103 -1.50 -8.30 10.67
N HIS A 104 -0.85 -9.30 11.27
CA HIS A 104 -1.43 -10.64 11.39
C HIS A 104 -2.74 -10.64 12.19
N LYS A 105 -2.84 -9.91 13.33
CA LYS A 105 -4.13 -9.80 14.06
C LYS A 105 -5.22 -9.17 13.20
N ILE A 106 -4.89 -8.18 12.37
CA ILE A 106 -5.83 -7.51 11.46
C ILE A 106 -6.29 -8.49 10.38
N ALA A 107 -5.35 -9.20 9.73
CA ALA A 107 -5.66 -10.23 8.72
C ALA A 107 -6.53 -11.36 9.28
N ASP A 108 -6.25 -11.79 10.51
CA ASP A 108 -7.02 -12.80 11.25
C ASP A 108 -8.40 -12.31 11.73
N LYS A 109 -8.73 -11.02 11.54
CA LYS A 109 -9.95 -10.37 12.06
C LYS A 109 -10.07 -10.43 13.59
N LYS A 110 -8.93 -10.43 14.29
CA LYS A 110 -8.81 -10.46 15.78
C LYS A 110 -8.33 -9.13 16.37
N ALA A 111 -8.15 -8.10 15.55
CA ALA A 111 -7.69 -6.79 15.99
C ALA A 111 -8.81 -6.00 16.69
N SER A 112 -8.47 -5.34 17.80
CA SER A 112 -9.34 -4.38 18.49
C SER A 112 -9.07 -2.95 18.06
N VAL A 113 -9.89 -2.01 18.53
CA VAL A 113 -9.69 -0.56 18.28
C VAL A 113 -8.35 -0.08 18.86
N GLU A 114 -7.96 -0.60 20.03
CA GLU A 114 -6.69 -0.32 20.69
C GLU A 114 -5.48 -0.80 19.87
N ASP A 115 -5.63 -1.91 19.13
CA ASP A 115 -4.60 -2.36 18.20
C ASP A 115 -4.38 -1.31 17.08
N PHE A 116 -5.44 -0.73 16.52
CA PHE A 116 -5.33 0.34 15.52
C PHE A 116 -4.69 1.61 16.07
N LEU A 117 -5.01 2.00 17.32
CA LEU A 117 -4.33 3.11 18.00
C LEU A 117 -2.85 2.81 18.20
N THR A 118 -2.52 1.56 18.50
CA THR A 118 -1.13 1.10 18.66
C THR A 118 -0.38 1.14 17.34
N VAL A 119 -0.99 0.69 16.23
CA VAL A 119 -0.42 0.82 14.88
C VAL A 119 -0.07 2.28 14.59
N LYS A 120 -1.02 3.21 14.78
CA LYS A 120 -0.78 4.65 14.57
C LYS A 120 0.37 5.17 15.41
N ARG A 121 0.48 4.76 16.67
CA ARG A 121 1.56 5.21 17.56
C ARG A 121 2.94 4.69 17.14
N ILE A 122 3.03 3.48 16.59
CA ILE A 122 4.31 2.88 16.17
C ILE A 122 4.74 3.39 14.78
N ALA A 123 3.79 3.63 13.89
CA ALA A 123 4.06 4.06 12.52
C ALA A 123 4.32 5.57 12.36
N ASN A 124 4.10 6.37 13.41
CA ASN A 124 4.34 7.81 13.44
C ASN A 124 5.78 8.17 13.84
#